data_AF-A0A9E0GZT1-F1
#
_entry.id   AF-A0A9E0GZT1-F1
#
_cell.length_a   1.000
_cell.length_b   1.000
_cell.length_c   1.000
_cell.angle_alpha   90.00
_cell.angle_beta   90.00
_cell.angle_gamma   90.00
#
_symmetry.space_group_name_H-M   'P 1'
#
loop_
_entity.id
_entity.type
_entity.pdbx_description
1 polymer ?
#
loop_
_entity_poly.entity_id
_entity_poly.type
_entity_poly.pdbx_seq_one_letter_code
_entity_poly.pdbx_strand_id
1 'polypeptide(L)' 'MNKIASFTVNHLDLLTGVYVSRKDYIGDVCLTTFDLRFTRPNEEPPMDTP' A
#
# COMPACT_ATOMS: atom_id res chain seq x y z
N MET A 1 6.63 -12.81 14.50
CA MET A 1 5.68 -11.70 14.31
C MET A 1 5.39 -11.58 12.82
N ASN A 2 4.14 -11.80 12.39
CA ASN A 2 3.80 -11.53 10.98
C ASN A 2 3.79 -10.02 10.78
N LYS A 3 4.69 -9.53 9.92
CA LYS A 3 4.75 -8.10 9.61
C LYS A 3 3.50 -7.71 8.81
N ILE A 4 2.99 -6.51 9.08
CA ILE A 4 1.95 -5.89 8.25
C ILE A 4 2.51 -5.76 6.83
N ALA A 5 1.74 -6.09 5.79
CA ALA A 5 2.22 -6.17 4.41
C ALA A 5 2.87 -4.86 3.90
N SER A 6 2.41 -3.70 4.37
CA SER A 6 3.06 -2.43 4.03
C SER A 6 4.50 -2.35 4.55
N PHE A 7 4.86 -3.02 5.65
CA PHE A 7 6.22 -2.97 6.22
C PHE A 7 7.19 -3.96 5.55
N THR A 8 6.75 -4.68 4.51
CA THR A 8 7.60 -5.60 3.75
C THR A 8 8.01 -5.08 2.38
N VAL A 9 7.54 -3.89 1.97
CA VAL A 9 7.91 -3.25 0.70
C VAL A 9 8.94 -2.14 0.89
N ASN A 10 9.82 -1.94 -0.09
CA ASN A 10 10.77 -0.84 -0.09
C ASN A 10 10.07 0.46 -0.50
N HIS A 11 9.89 1.40 0.43
CA HIS A 11 9.20 2.66 0.15
C HIS A 11 10.03 3.65 -0.69
N LEU A 12 11.35 3.45 -0.78
CA LEU A 12 12.23 4.29 -1.59
C LEU A 12 12.05 4.04 -3.09
N ASP A 13 11.55 2.87 -3.47
CA ASP A 13 11.37 2.48 -4.88
C ASP A 13 9.91 2.69 -5.37
N LEU A 14 9.00 3.11 -4.48
CA LEU A 14 7.58 3.22 -4.81
C LEU A 14 7.26 4.52 -5.57
N LEU A 15 6.43 4.37 -6.59
CA LEU A 15 5.91 5.46 -7.41
C LEU A 15 4.42 5.69 -7.09
N THR A 16 3.87 6.78 -7.60
CA THR A 16 2.42 7.01 -7.57
C THR A 16 1.71 5.94 -8.40
N GLY A 17 0.60 5.41 -7.89
CA GLY A 17 -0.13 4.35 -8.59
C GLY A 17 -1.03 3.52 -7.68
N VAL A 18 -1.49 2.40 -8.23
CA VAL A 18 -2.36 1.44 -7.54
C VAL A 18 -1.64 0.12 -7.40
N TYR A 19 -1.50 -0.34 -6.16
CA TYR A 19 -0.83 -1.60 -5.83
C TYR A 19 -1.79 -2.55 -5.12
N VAL A 20 -1.60 -3.86 -5.30
CA VAL A 20 -2.24 -4.86 -4.44
C VAL A 20 -1.43 -4.96 -3.16
N SER A 21 -1.97 -4.44 -2.06
CA SER A 21 -1.32 -4.46 -0.74
C SER A 21 -1.39 -5.85 -0.11
N ARG A 22 -2.59 -6.45 -0.15
CA ARG A 22 -2.86 -7.76 0.44
C ARG A 22 -4.02 -8.45 -0.24
N LYS A 23 -3.99 -9.77 -0.25
CA LYS A 23 -5.14 -10.63 -0.56
C LYS A 23 -5.42 -11.51 0.64
N ASP A 24 -6.63 -11.42 1.18
CA ASP A 24 -7.13 -12.28 2.24
C ASP A 24 -8.17 -13.22 1.64
N TYR A 25 -8.11 -14.50 1.99
CA TYR A 25 -9.05 -15.51 1.51
C TYR A 25 -9.94 -15.98 2.66
N ILE A 26 -11.26 -15.92 2.45
CA ILE A 26 -12.28 -16.42 3.36
C ILE A 26 -13.10 -17.46 2.60
N GLY A 27 -12.70 -18.73 2.73
CA GLY A 27 -13.18 -19.80 1.85
C GLY A 27 -12.79 -19.49 0.40
N ASP A 28 -13.78 -19.50 -0.50
CA ASP A 28 -13.60 -19.21 -1.92
C ASP A 28 -13.62 -17.70 -2.25
N VAL A 29 -13.87 -16.83 -1.26
CA VAL A 29 -13.93 -15.38 -1.46
C VAL A 29 -12.57 -14.75 -1.20
N CYS A 30 -12.09 -13.95 -2.16
CA CYS A 30 -10.86 -13.16 -2.01
C CYS A 30 -11.20 -11.69 -1.72
N LEU A 31 -10.81 -11.19 -0.54
CA LEU A 31 -10.77 -9.78 -0.23
C LEU A 31 -9.42 -9.21 -0.68
N THR A 32 -9.43 -8.22 -1.56
CA THR A 32 -8.21 -7.57 -2.04
C THR A 32 -8.13 -6.15 -1.48
N THR A 33 -7.08 -5.87 -0.71
CA THR A 33 -6.77 -4.52 -0.24
C THR A 33 -5.83 -3.87 -1.23
N PHE A 34 -6.24 -2.71 -1.75
CA PHE A 34 -5.42 -1.88 -2.63
C PHE A 34 -4.76 -0.75 -1.86
N ASP A 35 -3.53 -0.46 -2.24
CA ASP A 35 -2.79 0.73 -1.82
C ASP A 35 -2.88 1.75 -2.94
N LEU A 36 -3.54 2.87 -2.66
CA LEU A 36 -3.68 3.99 -3.56
C LEU A 36 -2.63 5.03 -3.20
N ARG A 37 -1.53 5.05 -3.95
CA ARG A 37 -0.37 5.89 -3.70
C ARG A 37 -0.51 7.20 -4.45
N PHE A 38 -0.96 8.25 -3.76
CA PHE A 38 -1.15 9.58 -4.33
C PHE A 38 0.13 10.40 -4.41
N THR A 39 1.05 10.22 -3.46
CA THR A 39 2.32 10.94 -3.40
C THR A 39 3.48 9.95 -3.25
N ARG A 40 4.64 10.32 -3.80
CA ARG A 40 5.89 9.55 -3.70
C ARG A 40 6.41 9.59 -2.27
N PRO A 41 6.56 8.43 -1.59
CA PRO A 41 6.99 8.40 -0.20
C PRO A 41 8.32 9.12 0.04
N ASN A 42 8.35 10.06 0.99
CA ASN A 42 9.55 10.82 1.39
C ASN A 42 10.21 11.68 0.29
N GLU A 43 9.58 11.82 -0.88
CA GLU A 43 10.07 12.70 -1.97
C GLU A 43 9.11 13.85 -2.26
N GLU A 44 7.81 13.58 -2.28
CA GLU A 44 6.77 14.59 -2.48
C GLU A 44 6.17 15.02 -1.14
N PRO A 45 5.69 16.27 -1.01
CA PRO A 45 4.93 16.69 0.16
C PRO A 45 3.74 15.75 0.42
N PRO A 46 3.39 15.46 1.69
CA PRO A 46 2.17 14.74 1.99
C PRO A 46 0.95 15.55 1.52
N MET A 47 -0.17 14.87 1.27
CA MET A 47 -1.44 15.56 1.04
C MET A 47 -1.80 16.42 2.25
N ASP A 48 -2.16 17.67 2.00
CA ASP A 48 -2.60 18.59 3.05
C ASP A 48 -3.94 18.14 3.65
N THR A 49 -4.14 18.46 4.93
CA THR A 49 -5.44 18.35 5.61
C THR A 49 -6.10 19.74 5.60
N PRO A 50 -7.09 19.98 4.73
CA PRO A 50 -7.80 21.26 4.67
C PRO A 50 -8.64 21.54 5.92
#